data_AF-A0A3D1B0B1-F1
#
_entry.id   AF-A0A3D1B0B1-F1
#
_cell.length_a   1.000
_cell.length_b   1.000
_cell.length_c   1.000
_cell.angle_alpha   90.00
_cell.angle_beta   90.00
_cell.angle_gamma   90.00
#
_symmetry.space_group_name_H-M   'P 1'
#
loop_
_entity.id
_entity.type
_entity.pdbx_description
1 polymer ?
#
loop_
_entity_poly.entity_id
_entity_poly.type
_entity_poly.pdbx_seq_one_letter_code
_entity_poly.pdbx_strand_id
1 'polypeptide(L)'
;VGSTWFIQDPEMGRVYILPALAYATLCFSLHPAVFFRPFTRIGDYSYGLYIYAFPLQQQMEFYHPGINWLKGIALAYPIILGVAIVSWHLVEKPALRLKKYFERRKFVIDRPSEIAVRTHA
;
A
#
# COMPACT_ATOMS: atom_id res chain seq x y z
N VAL A 1 14.04 -39.53 -23.81
CA VAL A 1 13.53 -39.41 -22.42
C VAL A 1 14.57 -38.64 -21.62
N GLY A 2 14.48 -37.31 -21.59
CA GLY A 2 15.60 -36.48 -21.13
C GLY A 2 15.29 -35.02 -20.81
N SER A 3 14.04 -34.70 -20.45
CA SER A 3 13.60 -33.32 -20.20
C SER A 3 12.95 -33.10 -18.82
N THR A 4 12.86 -34.12 -17.98
CA THR A 4 12.23 -34.01 -16.64
C THR A 4 13.24 -33.85 -15.50
N TRP A 5 14.55 -33.89 -15.79
CA TRP A 5 15.61 -33.73 -14.77
C TRP A 5 15.51 -32.36 -14.06
N PHE A 6 15.09 -31.31 -14.78
CA PHE A 6 14.88 -29.96 -14.22
C PHE A 6 13.71 -29.86 -13.22
N ILE A 7 12.78 -30.82 -13.22
CA ILE A 7 11.61 -30.82 -12.30
C ILE A 7 11.97 -31.50 -10.97
N GLN A 8 13.01 -32.33 -10.94
CA GLN A 8 13.39 -33.10 -9.74
C GLN A 8 14.26 -32.31 -8.76
N ASP A 9 14.87 -31.19 -9.19
CA ASP A 9 15.65 -30.32 -8.31
C ASP A 9 14.72 -29.45 -7.45
N PRO A 10 14.71 -29.61 -6.11
CA PRO A 10 13.84 -28.85 -5.20
C PRO A 10 14.04 -27.33 -5.29
N GLU A 11 15.24 -26.90 -5.69
CA GLU A 11 15.61 -25.50 -5.85
C GLU A 11 14.94 -24.85 -7.08
N MET A 12 14.76 -25.60 -8.17
CA MET A 12 14.08 -25.10 -9.38
C MET A 12 12.61 -24.82 -9.10
N GLY A 13 11.94 -25.67 -8.31
CA GLY A 13 10.56 -25.43 -7.88
C GLY A 13 10.36 -24.10 -7.15
N ARG A 14 11.31 -23.70 -6.28
CA ARG A 14 11.25 -22.43 -5.53
C ARG A 14 11.31 -21.21 -6.45
N VAL A 15 12.14 -21.28 -7.50
CA VAL A 15 12.29 -20.18 -8.48
C VAL A 15 11.01 -19.95 -9.27
N TYR A 16 10.25 -21.01 -9.60
CA TYR A 16 8.99 -20.89 -10.35
C TYR A 16 7.78 -20.56 -9.46
N ILE A 17 7.79 -20.96 -8.18
CA ILE A 17 6.67 -20.68 -7.26
C ILE A 17 6.48 -19.18 -7.06
N LEU A 18 7.56 -18.40 -6.90
CA LEU A 18 7.46 -16.95 -6.68
C LEU A 18 6.74 -16.18 -7.81
N PRO A 19 7.13 -16.31 -9.09
CA PRO A 19 6.44 -15.66 -10.20
C PRO A 19 5.05 -16.25 -10.43
N ALA A 20 4.84 -17.55 -10.21
CA ALA A 20 3.50 -18.15 -10.31
C ALA A 20 2.54 -17.57 -9.27
N LEU A 21 3.01 -17.36 -8.03
CA LEU A 21 2.24 -16.73 -6.96
C LEU A 21 1.95 -15.26 -7.26
N ALA A 22 2.94 -14.53 -7.81
CA ALA A 22 2.75 -13.15 -8.28
C ALA A 22 1.71 -13.07 -9.41
N TYR A 23 1.75 -14.01 -10.36
CA TYR A 23 0.77 -14.07 -11.44
C TYR A 23 -0.63 -14.44 -10.92
N ALA A 24 -0.72 -15.41 -10.01
CA ALA A 24 -1.98 -15.81 -9.38
C ALA A 24 -2.62 -14.66 -8.58
N THR A 25 -1.81 -13.90 -7.83
CA THR A 25 -2.29 -12.73 -7.08
C THR A 25 -2.78 -11.61 -8.01
N LEU A 26 -2.09 -11.36 -9.14
CA LEU A 26 -2.56 -10.42 -10.16
C LEU A 26 -3.87 -10.89 -10.80
N CYS A 27 -3.97 -12.16 -11.19
CA CYS A 27 -5.20 -12.73 -11.74
C CYS A 27 -6.37 -12.60 -10.76
N PHE A 28 -6.12 -12.89 -9.47
CA PHE A 28 -7.14 -12.77 -8.42
C PHE A 28 -7.53 -11.30 -8.17
N SER A 29 -6.56 -10.40 -8.11
CA SER A 29 -6.79 -8.96 -7.87
C SER A 29 -7.51 -8.27 -9.02
N LEU A 30 -7.27 -8.70 -10.26
CA LEU A 30 -7.91 -8.17 -11.47
C LEU A 30 -9.24 -8.86 -11.78
N HIS A 31 -9.59 -9.91 -11.04
CA HIS A 31 -10.83 -10.64 -11.28
C HIS A 31 -12.04 -9.75 -10.92
N PRO A 32 -12.97 -9.51 -11.86
CA PRO A 32 -14.06 -8.55 -11.68
C PRO A 32 -15.01 -8.90 -10.54
N ALA A 33 -15.10 -10.17 -10.14
CA ALA A 33 -15.91 -10.61 -8.98
C ALA A 33 -15.30 -10.23 -7.61
N VAL A 34 -14.00 -9.94 -7.55
CA VAL A 34 -13.27 -9.60 -6.31
C VAL A 34 -13.05 -8.08 -6.19
N PHE A 35 -13.42 -7.31 -7.23
CA PHE A 35 -13.23 -5.86 -7.25
C PHE A 35 -14.24 -5.15 -6.33
N PHE A 36 -13.94 -5.13 -5.03
CA PHE A 36 -14.71 -4.45 -4.00
C PHE A 36 -14.57 -2.92 -4.11
N ARG A 37 -15.39 -2.32 -4.97
CA ARG A 37 -15.59 -0.86 -5.08
C ARG A 37 -15.93 -0.12 -3.77
N PRO A 38 -16.61 -0.69 -2.75
CA PRO A 38 -16.91 0.09 -1.54
C PRO A 38 -15.68 0.40 -0.69
N PHE A 39 -14.59 -0.39 -0.76
CA PHE A 39 -13.42 -0.20 0.11
C PHE A 39 -12.68 1.11 -0.20
N THR A 40 -12.67 1.54 -1.45
CA THR A 40 -12.12 2.84 -1.90
C THR A 40 -12.88 4.04 -1.31
N ARG A 41 -14.10 3.84 -0.80
CA ARG A 41 -14.95 4.91 -0.26
C ARG A 41 -14.83 5.09 1.25
N ILE A 42 -14.28 4.10 1.95
CA ILE A 42 -14.28 4.06 3.42
C ILE A 42 -13.06 4.81 4.00
N GLY A 43 -12.06 5.11 3.16
CA GLY A 43 -10.87 5.89 3.54
C GLY A 43 -9.60 5.07 3.48
N ASP A 44 -8.45 5.72 3.33
CA ASP A 44 -7.15 5.08 3.16
C ASP A 44 -6.58 4.66 4.52
N TYR A 45 -7.33 3.85 5.29
CA TYR A 45 -6.87 3.34 6.59
C TYR A 45 -5.57 2.54 6.48
N SER A 46 -5.30 1.98 5.30
CA SER A 46 -4.03 1.32 4.97
C SER A 46 -2.84 2.23 5.21
N TYR A 47 -2.98 3.55 4.99
CA TYR A 47 -1.93 4.52 5.26
C TYR A 47 -1.66 4.66 6.76
N GLY A 48 -2.71 4.82 7.57
CA GLY A 48 -2.59 4.84 9.03
C GLY A 48 -2.00 3.53 9.56
N LEU A 49 -2.46 2.39 9.04
CA LEU A 49 -1.94 1.08 9.43
C LEU A 49 -0.44 0.97 9.14
N TYR A 50 0.02 1.45 7.98
CA TYR A 50 1.43 1.45 7.60
C TYR A 50 2.31 2.27 8.56
N ILE A 51 1.88 3.49 8.93
CA ILE A 51 2.66 4.36 9.82
C ILE A 51 2.70 3.80 11.24
N TYR A 52 1.56 3.34 11.76
CA TYR A 52 1.45 2.97 13.18
C TYR A 52 1.78 1.51 13.48
N ALA A 53 1.78 0.61 12.49
CA ALA A 53 2.02 -0.82 12.74
C ALA A 53 3.37 -1.07 13.41
N PHE A 54 4.46 -0.55 12.83
CA PHE A 54 5.80 -0.79 13.36
C PHE A 54 6.00 -0.29 14.81
N PRO A 55 5.76 1.00 15.14
CA PRO A 55 5.99 1.49 16.49
C PRO A 55 5.07 0.83 17.52
N LEU A 56 3.80 0.56 17.19
CA LEU A 56 2.89 -0.12 18.11
C LEU A 56 3.27 -1.59 18.33
N GLN A 57 3.76 -2.28 17.30
CA GLN A 57 4.28 -3.65 17.43
C GLN A 57 5.52 -3.68 18.33
N GLN A 58 6.45 -2.73 18.18
CA GLN A 58 7.63 -2.60 19.04
C GLN A 58 7.24 -2.29 20.49
N GLN A 59 6.27 -1.40 20.69
CA GLN A 59 5.74 -1.09 22.01
C GLN A 59 5.15 -2.33 22.69
N MET A 60 4.46 -3.18 21.93
CA MET A 60 3.88 -4.42 22.41
C MET A 60 4.94 -5.43 22.86
N GLU A 61 5.99 -5.61 22.05
CA GLU A 61 7.11 -6.49 22.39
C GLU A 61 7.86 -5.98 23.64
N PHE A 62 7.97 -4.66 23.79
CA PHE A 62 8.59 -4.05 24.97
C PHE A 62 7.82 -4.34 26.26
N TYR A 63 6.48 -4.27 26.23
CA TYR A 63 5.65 -4.55 27.41
C TYR A 63 5.42 -6.05 27.66
N HIS A 64 5.50 -6.88 26.62
CA HIS A 64 5.31 -8.33 26.70
C HIS A 64 6.48 -9.09 26.06
N PRO A 65 7.68 -9.03 26.67
CA PRO A 65 8.85 -9.69 26.12
C PRO A 65 8.64 -11.21 26.04
N GLY A 66 8.85 -11.79 24.86
CA GLY A 66 8.72 -13.24 24.65
C GLY A 66 7.29 -13.72 24.40
N ILE A 67 6.34 -12.82 24.13
CA ILE A 67 5.03 -13.22 23.63
C ILE A 67 5.17 -13.97 22.31
N ASN A 68 4.35 -15.00 22.10
CA ASN A 68 4.31 -15.68 20.81
C ASN A 68 3.91 -14.68 19.71
N TRP A 69 4.67 -14.63 18.61
CA TRP A 69 4.48 -13.68 17.52
C TRP A 69 3.04 -13.63 16.97
N LEU A 70 2.36 -14.78 16.85
CA LEU A 70 0.96 -14.84 16.39
C LEU A 70 0.02 -14.18 17.40
N LYS A 71 0.26 -14.39 18.70
CA LYS A 71 -0.54 -13.77 19.77
C LYS A 71 -0.27 -12.27 19.83
N GLY A 72 0.98 -11.85 19.64
CA GLY A 72 1.37 -10.45 19.55
C GLY A 72 0.67 -9.73 18.41
N ILE A 73 0.66 -10.31 17.20
CA ILE A 73 -0.08 -9.77 16.05
C ILE A 73 -1.58 -9.75 16.32
N ALA A 74 -2.15 -10.85 16.81
CA ALA A 74 -3.59 -10.94 17.05
C ALA A 74 -4.09 -9.87 18.04
N LEU A 75 -3.25 -9.48 19.01
CA LEU A 75 -3.59 -8.46 19.99
C LEU A 75 -3.22 -7.04 19.54
N ALA A 76 -2.08 -6.86 18.86
CA ALA A 76 -1.63 -5.55 18.39
C ALA A 76 -2.46 -5.04 17.20
N TYR A 77 -2.85 -5.92 16.27
CA TYR A 77 -3.58 -5.56 15.07
C TYR A 77 -4.88 -4.77 15.32
N PRO A 78 -5.80 -5.19 16.21
CA PRO A 78 -7.00 -4.40 16.50
C PRO A 78 -6.68 -3.03 17.12
N ILE A 79 -5.60 -2.93 17.90
CA ILE A 79 -5.15 -1.66 18.49
C ILE A 79 -4.62 -0.73 17.39
N ILE A 80 -3.74 -1.23 16.53
CA ILE A 80 -3.19 -0.50 15.37
C ILE A 80 -4.33 -0.03 14.47
N LEU A 81 -5.31 -0.90 14.18
CA LEU A 81 -6.45 -0.57 13.36
C LEU A 81 -7.31 0.54 14.00
N GLY A 82 -7.56 0.45 15.31
CA GLY A 82 -8.27 1.50 16.05
C GLY A 82 -7.56 2.85 15.96
N VAL A 83 -6.24 2.88 16.17
CA VAL A 83 -5.42 4.09 16.04
C VAL A 83 -5.44 4.63 14.61
N ALA A 84 -5.35 3.76 13.61
CA ALA A 84 -5.41 4.15 12.20
C ALA A 84 -6.77 4.77 11.84
N ILE A 85 -7.88 4.20 12.31
CA ILE A 85 -9.23 4.74 12.10
C ILE A 85 -9.36 6.12 12.76
N VAL A 86 -8.90 6.26 14.00
CA VAL A 86 -8.95 7.54 14.73
C VAL A 86 -8.09 8.60 14.01
N SER A 87 -6.88 8.23 13.57
CA SER A 87 -5.98 9.11 12.82
C SER A 87 -6.60 9.58 11.50
N TRP A 88 -7.29 8.69 10.77
CA TRP A 88 -7.98 9.07 9.53
C TRP A 88 -9.06 10.13 9.78
N HIS A 89 -9.85 9.95 10.84
CA HIS A 89 -10.96 10.86 11.15
C HIS A 89 -10.49 12.22 11.69
N LEU A 90 -9.40 12.24 12.46
CA LEU A 90 -8.91 13.46 13.13
C LEU A 90 -7.85 14.24 12.34
N VAL A 91 -7.00 13.56 11.57
CA VAL A 91 -5.84 14.19 10.90
C VAL A 91 -6.02 14.19 9.39
N GLU A 92 -6.24 13.01 8.81
CA GLU A 92 -6.12 12.82 7.36
C GLU A 92 -7.30 13.41 6.58
N LYS A 93 -8.53 13.14 7.03
CA LYS A 93 -9.74 13.69 6.40
C LYS A 93 -9.79 15.23 6.45
N PRO A 94 -9.43 15.91 7.56
CA PRO A 94 -9.28 17.36 7.57
C PRO A 94 -8.15 17.88 6.66
N ALA A 95 -6.99 17.21 6.65
CA ALA A 95 -5.85 17.61 5.82
C ALA A 95 -6.15 17.51 4.32
N LEU A 96 -6.84 16.44 3.88
CA LEU A 96 -7.29 16.28 2.50
C LEU A 96 -8.31 17.34 2.08
N ARG A 97 -9.17 17.79 3.01
CA ARG A 97 -10.08 18.93 2.75
C ARG A 97 -9.30 20.23 2.51
N LEU A 98 -8.16 20.41 3.20
CA LEU A 98 -7.31 21.58 3.07
C LEU A 98 -6.44 21.55 1.80
N LYS A 99 -6.11 20.36 1.26
CA LYS A 99 -5.37 20.19 0.00
C LYS A 99 -5.99 20.96 -1.18
N LYS A 100 -7.33 21.07 -1.22
CA LYS A 100 -8.05 21.84 -2.26
C LYS A 100 -7.64 23.32 -2.31
N TYR A 101 -7.18 23.89 -1.20
CA TYR A 101 -6.74 25.29 -1.14
C TYR A 101 -5.31 25.47 -1.69
N PHE A 102 -4.46 24.44 -1.60
CA PHE A 102 -3.09 24.48 -2.10
C PHE A 102 -2.99 24.10 -3.60
N GLU A 103 -3.91 23.29 -4.14
CA GLU A 103 -3.92 22.90 -5.55
C GLU A 103 -4.28 24.05 -6.52
N ARG A 104 -4.86 25.16 -6.05
CA ARG A 104 -5.13 26.37 -6.87
C ARG A 104 -3.88 27.12 -7.32
N ARG A 105 -2.70 26.73 -6.83
CA ARG A 105 -1.39 27.24 -7.27
C ARG A 105 -0.66 26.25 -8.16
N LYS A 106 -1.38 25.51 -9.02
CA LYS A 106 -0.72 24.87 -10.17
C LYS A 106 -0.11 25.98 -11.01
N PHE A 107 1.20 26.10 -10.87
CA PHE A 107 2.13 26.75 -11.78
C PHE A 107 1.56 26.72 -13.20
N VAL A 108 1.23 27.90 -13.71
CA VAL A 108 1.28 28.15 -15.15
C VAL A 108 2.75 27.91 -15.51
N ILE A 109 3.09 26.67 -15.86
CA ILE A 109 4.32 26.40 -16.59
C ILE A 109 4.00 26.93 -17.98
N ASP A 110 4.27 28.21 -18.16
CA ASP A 110 4.20 28.87 -19.45
C ASP A 110 5.12 28.08 -20.38
N ARG A 111 4.54 27.41 -21.37
CA ARG A 111 5.30 26.57 -22.30
C ARG A 111 6.22 27.51 -23.08
N PRO A 112 7.56 27.39 -22.97
CA PRO A 112 8.49 28.31 -23.65
C PRO A 112 8.36 28.28 -25.18
N SER A 113 7.68 27.27 -25.74
CA SER A 113 7.50 27.10 -27.18
C SER A 113 6.58 28.13 -27.83
N GLU A 114 5.76 28.88 -27.09
CA GLU A 114 4.93 29.96 -27.69
C GLU A 114 5.64 31.32 -27.75
N ILE A 115 6.67 31.57 -26.93
CA ILE A 115 7.35 32.88 -26.88
C ILE A 115 8.27 33.07 -28.10
N ALA A 116 8.89 31.99 -28.61
CA ALA A 116 9.81 32.06 -29.75
C ALA A 116 9.11 32.30 -31.10
N VAL A 117 7.81 32.00 -31.22
CA VAL A 117 7.06 32.16 -32.48
C VAL A 117 6.57 33.61 -32.66
N ARG A 118 6.41 34.36 -31.57
CA ARG A 118 5.90 35.75 -31.60
C ARG A 118 6.97 36.82 -31.77
N THR A 119 8.26 36.49 -31.64
CA THR A 119 9.35 37.46 -31.76
C THR A 119 9.85 37.66 -33.20
N HIS A 120 9.31 36.89 -34.16
CA HIS A 120 9.71 36.93 -35.58
C HIS A 120 8.55 37.27 -36.53
N ALA A 121 7.46 37.85 -36.05
CA ALA A 121 6.36 38.40 -36.85
C ALA A 121 6.28 39.92 -36.67
#